data_AF-A0A936XLG7-F1
#
_entry.id   AF-A0A936XLG7-F1
#
_cell.length_a   1.000
_cell.length_b   1.000
_cell.length_c   1.000
_cell.angle_alpha   90.00
_cell.angle_beta   90.00
_cell.angle_gamma   90.00
#
_symmetry.space_group_name_H-M   'P 1'
#
loop_
_entity.id
_entity.type
_entity.pdbx_description
1 polymer ?
#
loop_
_entity_poly.entity_id
_entity_poly.type
_entity_poly.pdbx_seq_one_letter_code
_entity_poly.pdbx_strand_id
1 'polypeptide(L)'
;MGYAAFSIFTVLCLLNSAGYSQNVGIGTNSPDASALLDIKSANKGLLIPRTSTTSRLLISNPAKGLILYDTTTSSIWFFDALEWKEINNSANAWNIKGNVGINPDINFIGTNDNSPFRIKLNNLWAGELNSSAKNYSIGDSAGASLTSGIFNVAIGSKALAKNNTGTRNTAIGHEVLKLNTTGEYNSGVGSFALASNVDGYSNTAMGVYALHSNISGFENTAIGTSALYSNVSSSYSTAVGSQALANSTGSRNTAVGTYALNGNETGSTNTSVGYSSLQLNVNGSGNTALGAYSLANNDTGKTNVAIGFAALYYNISGNNNVAVGYRALFLNDGSVYNVAVGDSALYNNNSVEGNNTALGSKALYTNTSGYSNTAVGSSALRANVSGWDNTAIGAAALYSNTGGIENTATGRQALFYNASGAGNTATGFKALRENTTGYNNTAIGNYALTANMIGWDNTGVGVTALYSNTTGTENTATGRQALFYNTIGSGNTATGYKALRENTTAGENTAIGYGALFTQSLVITAIPG
;
A
#
# COMPACT_ATOMS: atom_id res chain seq x y z
N MET A 1 43.12 -66.58 124.28
CA MET A 1 41.91 -67.31 124.72
C MET A 1 40.71 -66.48 124.27
N GLY A 2 39.75 -66.95 123.48
CA GLY A 2 39.67 -68.19 122.69
C GLY A 2 38.23 -68.48 122.25
N TYR A 3 38.04 -69.03 121.03
CA TYR A 3 36.77 -69.58 120.48
C TYR A 3 35.62 -68.56 120.21
N ALA A 4 34.75 -68.70 119.19
CA ALA A 4 34.76 -69.53 117.99
C ALA A 4 33.86 -68.96 116.85
N ALA A 5 33.98 -69.55 115.65
CA ALA A 5 33.11 -69.63 114.46
C ALA A 5 31.60 -69.26 114.60
N PHE A 6 30.81 -68.89 113.57
CA PHE A 6 30.86 -68.79 112.08
C PHE A 6 29.56 -68.03 111.65
N SER A 7 29.18 -67.66 110.40
CA SER A 7 29.74 -67.32 109.06
C SER A 7 28.52 -66.88 108.17
N ILE A 8 28.52 -66.53 106.87
CA ILE A 8 29.45 -66.68 105.73
C ILE A 8 29.32 -65.48 104.74
N PHE A 9 29.19 -65.72 103.42
CA PHE A 9 29.00 -64.78 102.29
C PHE A 9 27.53 -64.28 102.16
N THR A 10 27.16 -63.20 101.43
CA THR A 10 27.62 -62.81 100.08
C THR A 10 27.46 -61.31 99.73
N VAL A 11 28.54 -60.70 99.20
CA VAL A 11 28.67 -59.57 98.24
C VAL A 11 27.77 -58.31 98.29
N LEU A 12 28.47 -57.20 98.56
CA LEU A 12 28.24 -55.77 98.28
C LEU A 12 27.79 -55.41 96.84
N CYS A 13 26.92 -54.42 96.65
CA CYS A 13 27.13 -53.33 95.66
C CYS A 13 26.15 -52.15 95.77
N LEU A 14 26.68 -50.93 95.88
CA LEU A 14 25.93 -49.68 95.72
C LEU A 14 26.06 -49.20 94.27
N LEU A 15 24.93 -49.05 93.57
CA LEU A 15 24.88 -48.36 92.28
C LEU A 15 23.72 -47.35 92.25
N ASN A 16 24.00 -46.14 92.76
CA ASN A 16 23.21 -44.96 92.43
C ASN A 16 23.55 -44.52 90.99
N SER A 17 23.02 -45.24 90.01
CA SER A 17 22.98 -44.75 88.64
C SER A 17 22.01 -43.57 88.58
N ALA A 18 22.54 -42.34 88.55
CA ALA A 18 21.74 -41.16 88.28
C ALA A 18 21.09 -41.32 86.89
N GLY A 19 19.76 -41.49 86.86
CA GLY A 19 19.00 -41.62 85.63
C GLY A 19 18.98 -40.30 84.88
N TYR A 20 19.84 -40.17 83.88
CA TYR A 20 19.71 -39.11 82.87
C TYR A 20 18.29 -39.16 82.27
N SER A 21 17.69 -37.98 82.06
CA SER A 21 16.37 -37.87 81.45
C SER A 21 16.39 -38.50 80.06
N GLN A 22 15.81 -39.69 79.92
CA GLN A 22 15.83 -40.44 78.67
C GLN A 22 14.83 -39.83 77.68
N ASN A 23 15.26 -39.64 76.44
CA ASN A 23 14.39 -39.25 75.34
C ASN A 23 13.25 -40.28 75.22
N VAL A 24 11.99 -39.82 75.15
CA VAL A 24 10.83 -40.72 75.17
C VAL A 24 10.63 -41.35 73.80
N GLY A 25 11.11 -42.59 73.64
CA GLY A 25 10.85 -43.40 72.45
C GLY A 25 9.49 -44.08 72.50
N ILE A 26 8.59 -43.78 71.56
CA ILE A 26 7.33 -44.50 71.35
C ILE A 26 7.44 -45.28 70.06
N GLY A 27 7.62 -46.61 70.17
CA GLY A 27 7.84 -47.50 69.01
C GLY A 27 9.27 -47.50 68.46
N THR A 28 10.21 -46.87 69.16
CA THR A 28 11.66 -46.99 68.93
C THR A 28 12.39 -47.26 70.24
N ASN A 29 13.37 -48.17 70.20
CA ASN A 29 14.31 -48.44 71.30
C ASN A 29 15.60 -47.63 71.19
N SER A 30 15.69 -46.78 70.16
CA SER A 30 16.76 -45.82 69.94
C SER A 30 16.12 -44.52 69.45
N PRO A 31 15.53 -43.74 70.37
CA PRO A 31 15.00 -42.42 70.04
C PRO A 31 16.12 -41.50 69.58
N ASP A 32 15.85 -40.61 68.62
CA ASP A 32 16.84 -39.65 68.16
C ASP A 32 17.34 -38.75 69.31
N ALA A 33 18.66 -38.57 69.41
CA ALA A 33 19.28 -37.83 70.50
C ALA A 33 18.85 -36.36 70.57
N SER A 34 18.39 -35.78 69.45
CA SER A 34 17.87 -34.40 69.38
C SER A 34 16.42 -34.25 69.83
N ALA A 35 15.66 -35.36 69.94
CA ALA A 35 14.22 -35.34 70.18
C ALA A 35 13.84 -35.86 71.57
N LEU A 36 13.33 -34.99 72.45
CA LEU A 36 12.80 -35.38 73.77
C LEU A 36 11.63 -36.38 73.70
N LEU A 37 10.94 -36.44 72.56
CA LEU A 37 9.87 -37.38 72.24
C LEU A 37 10.03 -37.80 70.77
N ASP A 38 10.37 -39.06 70.53
CA ASP A 38 10.50 -39.65 69.20
C ASP A 38 9.42 -40.74 69.04
N ILE A 39 8.56 -40.59 68.02
CA ILE A 39 7.40 -41.47 67.79
C ILE A 39 7.57 -42.16 66.44
N LYS A 40 7.94 -43.44 66.50
CA LYS A 40 8.24 -44.26 65.31
C LYS A 40 7.17 -45.33 65.13
N SER A 41 6.41 -45.23 64.05
CA SER A 41 5.41 -46.23 63.67
C SER A 41 5.31 -46.36 62.15
N ALA A 42 5.07 -47.58 61.67
CA ALA A 42 4.86 -47.83 60.25
C ALA A 42 3.44 -47.45 59.75
N ASN A 43 2.47 -47.28 60.66
CA ASN A 43 1.06 -47.09 60.30
C ASN A 43 0.21 -46.26 61.29
N LYS A 44 0.83 -45.52 62.22
CA LYS A 44 0.15 -44.61 63.16
C LYS A 44 0.85 -43.25 63.20
N GLY A 45 0.07 -42.18 63.29
CA GLY A 45 0.57 -40.82 63.51
C GLY A 45 0.24 -40.29 64.92
N LEU A 46 0.79 -39.12 65.26
CA LEU A 46 0.43 -38.38 66.47
C LEU A 46 -0.90 -37.65 66.29
N LEU A 47 -1.89 -37.95 67.13
CA LEU A 47 -3.13 -37.17 67.19
C LEU A 47 -2.96 -35.99 68.15
N ILE A 48 -2.63 -34.82 67.61
CA ILE A 48 -2.55 -33.55 68.37
C ILE A 48 -3.95 -33.07 68.82
N PRO A 49 -4.04 -32.16 69.81
CA PRO A 49 -5.32 -31.57 70.23
C PRO A 49 -6.10 -30.97 69.07
N ARG A 50 -7.42 -31.14 69.07
CA ARG A 50 -8.32 -30.70 67.99
C ARG A 50 -9.37 -29.75 68.55
N THR A 51 -9.52 -28.57 67.96
CA THR A 51 -10.40 -27.50 68.48
C THR A 51 -10.92 -26.62 67.34
N SER A 52 -12.02 -25.86 67.54
CA SER A 52 -12.52 -24.91 66.53
C SER A 52 -11.71 -23.60 66.53
N THR A 53 -11.80 -22.79 65.46
CA THR A 53 -11.14 -21.46 65.43
C THR A 53 -11.59 -20.58 66.59
N THR A 54 -12.88 -20.59 66.95
CA THR A 54 -13.40 -19.85 68.11
C THR A 54 -12.70 -20.29 69.39
N SER A 55 -12.60 -21.61 69.64
CA SER A 55 -11.98 -22.16 70.84
C SER A 55 -10.45 -22.02 70.83
N ARG A 56 -9.80 -21.99 69.67
CA ARG A 56 -8.37 -21.69 69.49
C ARG A 56 -8.04 -20.25 69.92
N LEU A 57 -8.86 -19.29 69.49
CA LEU A 57 -8.69 -17.87 69.80
C LEU A 57 -9.03 -17.52 71.26
N LEU A 58 -9.71 -18.42 71.98
CA LEU A 58 -9.98 -18.30 73.43
C LEU A 58 -8.87 -18.88 74.32
N ILE A 59 -7.79 -19.45 73.76
CA ILE A 59 -6.65 -19.92 74.55
C ILE A 59 -5.86 -18.71 75.07
N SER A 60 -6.03 -18.39 76.35
CA SER A 60 -5.28 -17.32 77.01
C SER A 60 -3.82 -17.73 77.24
N ASN A 61 -2.89 -16.82 76.92
CA ASN A 61 -1.44 -17.00 77.04
C ASN A 61 -0.93 -18.35 76.48
N PRO A 62 -1.13 -18.68 75.19
CA PRO A 62 -0.67 -19.95 74.63
C PRO A 62 0.86 -20.06 74.73
N ALA A 63 1.36 -21.27 75.01
CA ALA A 63 2.79 -21.51 75.04
C ALA A 63 3.41 -21.35 73.63
N LYS A 64 4.62 -20.78 73.55
CA LYS A 64 5.37 -20.70 72.29
C LYS A 64 5.61 -22.11 71.74
N GLY A 65 5.23 -22.35 70.49
CA GLY A 65 5.30 -23.66 69.85
C GLY A 65 4.15 -24.61 70.23
N LEU A 66 3.09 -24.15 70.92
CA LEU A 66 1.88 -24.96 71.11
C LEU A 66 1.24 -25.27 69.75
N ILE A 67 1.14 -26.55 69.39
CA ILE A 67 0.58 -27.02 68.11
C ILE A 67 -0.80 -27.66 68.35
N LEU A 68 -1.77 -27.35 67.49
CA LEU A 68 -3.09 -27.99 67.46
C LEU A 68 -3.64 -28.09 66.03
N TYR A 69 -4.67 -28.90 65.85
CA TYR A 69 -5.46 -28.97 64.62
C TYR A 69 -6.74 -28.17 64.77
N ASP A 70 -6.93 -27.17 63.92
CA ASP A 70 -8.15 -26.38 63.86
C ASP A 70 -9.20 -27.12 63.02
N THR A 71 -10.28 -27.56 63.65
CA THR A 71 -11.36 -28.34 63.00
C THR A 71 -12.29 -27.47 62.15
N THR A 72 -12.19 -26.15 62.23
CA THR A 72 -12.97 -25.20 61.42
C THR A 72 -12.24 -24.82 60.15
N THR A 73 -10.91 -24.59 60.20
CA THR A 73 -10.09 -24.42 58.98
C THR A 73 -9.59 -25.74 58.40
N SER A 74 -9.73 -26.86 59.13
CA SER A 74 -9.23 -28.20 58.77
C SER A 74 -7.70 -28.28 58.59
N SER A 75 -6.94 -27.44 59.29
CA SER A 75 -5.48 -27.29 59.15
C SER A 75 -4.75 -27.27 60.50
N ILE A 76 -3.43 -27.49 60.48
CA ILE A 76 -2.58 -27.45 61.68
C ILE A 76 -2.13 -26.00 61.93
N TRP A 77 -2.15 -25.56 63.19
CA TRP A 77 -1.69 -24.23 63.62
C TRP A 77 -0.72 -24.35 64.79
N PHE A 78 0.22 -23.39 64.88
CA PHE A 78 1.10 -23.20 66.03
C PHE A 78 1.05 -21.75 66.53
N PHE A 79 1.36 -21.54 67.81
CA PHE A 79 1.51 -20.18 68.36
C PHE A 79 2.98 -19.76 68.36
N ASP A 80 3.33 -18.64 67.73
CA ASP A 80 4.73 -18.20 67.55
C ASP A 80 5.29 -17.32 68.69
N ALA A 81 4.45 -17.07 69.70
CA ALA A 81 4.56 -16.10 70.81
C ALA A 81 3.97 -14.70 70.57
N LEU A 82 3.47 -14.41 69.37
CA LEU A 82 2.69 -13.20 69.06
C LEU A 82 1.28 -13.57 68.59
N GLU A 83 1.16 -14.50 67.65
CA GLU A 83 -0.12 -14.91 67.09
C GLU A 83 -0.18 -16.40 66.70
N TRP A 84 -1.38 -16.86 66.35
CA TRP A 84 -1.59 -18.19 65.77
C TRP A 84 -1.20 -18.17 64.30
N LYS A 85 -0.17 -18.93 63.93
CA LYS A 85 0.29 -19.16 62.56
C LYS A 85 -0.20 -20.51 62.05
N GLU A 86 -0.68 -20.55 60.81
CA GLU A 86 -1.01 -21.81 60.16
C GLU A 86 0.27 -22.52 59.69
N ILE A 87 0.38 -23.83 59.94
CA ILE A 87 1.39 -24.67 59.29
C ILE A 87 0.86 -25.03 57.89
N ASN A 88 0.81 -24.03 57.02
CA ASN A 88 0.62 -24.23 55.58
C ASN A 88 1.99 -24.33 54.89
N ASN A 89 2.06 -25.11 53.82
CA ASN A 89 3.26 -25.25 53.00
C ASN A 89 3.33 -24.09 51.96
N SER A 90 3.07 -22.86 52.40
CA SER A 90 2.67 -21.76 51.50
C SER A 90 3.18 -20.38 51.89
N ALA A 91 4.08 -20.26 52.87
CA ALA A 91 4.64 -18.99 53.34
C ALA A 91 5.32 -18.15 52.23
N ASN A 92 5.78 -18.78 51.14
CA ASN A 92 6.41 -18.14 49.98
C ASN A 92 5.53 -18.19 48.71
N ALA A 93 4.22 -18.42 48.83
CA ALA A 93 3.31 -18.53 47.70
C ALA A 93 2.63 -17.20 47.35
N TRP A 94 2.35 -16.98 46.06
CA TRP A 94 1.38 -15.98 45.62
C TRP A 94 -0.04 -16.54 45.81
N ASN A 95 -0.85 -15.87 46.64
CA ASN A 95 -2.25 -16.22 46.83
C ASN A 95 -3.06 -15.90 45.56
N ILE A 96 -3.97 -16.78 45.18
CA ILE A 96 -4.90 -16.58 44.05
C ILE A 96 -5.84 -15.38 44.23
N LYS A 97 -5.93 -14.80 45.44
CA LYS A 97 -6.63 -13.55 45.76
C LYS A 97 -5.71 -12.32 45.90
N GLY A 98 -4.40 -12.49 45.65
CA GLY A 98 -3.37 -11.48 45.89
C GLY A 98 -2.83 -11.47 47.32
N ASN A 99 -1.61 -10.94 47.48
CA ASN A 99 -0.92 -10.80 48.77
C ASN A 99 -0.92 -9.32 49.20
N VAL A 100 -1.11 -9.05 50.50
CA VAL A 100 -1.02 -7.69 51.09
C VAL A 100 0.39 -7.46 51.63
N GLY A 101 0.94 -6.26 51.49
CA GLY A 101 2.22 -5.88 52.11
C GLY A 101 3.47 -6.48 51.44
N ILE A 102 3.38 -6.85 50.16
CA ILE A 102 4.51 -7.42 49.40
C ILE A 102 5.67 -6.43 49.23
N ASN A 103 6.89 -6.97 49.22
CA ASN A 103 8.09 -6.27 48.78
C ASN A 103 8.44 -6.75 47.35
N PRO A 104 8.46 -5.87 46.32
CA PRO A 104 8.69 -6.26 44.93
C PRO A 104 10.07 -6.91 44.68
N ASP A 105 11.08 -6.60 45.49
CA ASP A 105 12.44 -7.15 45.33
C ASP A 105 12.54 -8.65 45.69
N ILE A 106 11.55 -9.18 46.42
CA ILE A 106 11.53 -10.56 46.93
C ILE A 106 10.21 -11.32 46.71
N ASN A 107 9.14 -10.66 46.24
CA ASN A 107 7.82 -11.27 46.07
C ASN A 107 7.32 -11.14 44.63
N PHE A 108 7.67 -12.13 43.79
CA PHE A 108 7.33 -12.16 42.37
C PHE A 108 6.66 -13.50 41.97
N ILE A 109 6.10 -13.54 40.76
CA ILE A 109 5.65 -14.79 40.11
C ILE A 109 6.66 -15.08 38.99
N GLY A 110 7.46 -16.13 39.14
CA GLY A 110 8.55 -16.44 38.21
C GLY A 110 9.56 -17.41 38.78
N THR A 111 10.75 -17.42 38.18
CA THR A 111 11.95 -18.17 38.61
C THR A 111 13.04 -17.22 39.10
N ASN A 112 13.98 -17.73 39.91
CA ASN A 112 15.16 -16.99 40.38
C ASN A 112 16.47 -17.43 39.69
N ASP A 113 16.35 -18.22 38.61
CA ASP A 113 17.41 -18.76 37.80
C ASP A 113 17.12 -18.53 36.30
N ASN A 114 17.92 -19.13 35.42
CA ASN A 114 17.71 -19.04 33.97
C ASN A 114 16.69 -20.07 33.43
N SER A 115 15.96 -20.79 34.30
CA SER A 115 14.92 -21.73 33.89
C SER A 115 13.67 -20.97 33.39
N PRO A 116 13.07 -21.36 32.24
CA PRO A 116 11.93 -20.63 31.70
C PRO A 116 10.67 -20.74 32.57
N PHE A 117 9.99 -19.62 32.80
CA PHE A 117 8.70 -19.61 33.49
C PHE A 117 7.59 -20.06 32.52
N ARG A 118 6.90 -21.16 32.84
CA ARG A 118 5.93 -21.82 31.95
C ARG A 118 4.49 -21.64 32.41
N ILE A 119 3.63 -21.29 31.47
CA ILE A 119 2.19 -21.11 31.66
C ILE A 119 1.46 -22.31 31.06
N LYS A 120 0.50 -22.88 31.79
CA LYS A 120 -0.34 -24.00 31.33
C LYS A 120 -1.82 -23.77 31.61
N LEU A 121 -2.67 -24.31 30.75
CA LEU A 121 -4.12 -24.37 30.92
C LEU A 121 -4.55 -25.83 30.72
N ASN A 122 -5.26 -26.42 31.69
CA ASN A 122 -5.66 -27.83 31.66
C ASN A 122 -4.50 -28.80 31.36
N ASN A 123 -3.31 -28.53 31.91
CA ASN A 123 -2.02 -29.19 31.63
C ASN A 123 -1.46 -29.03 30.19
N LEU A 124 -2.20 -28.40 29.27
CA LEU A 124 -1.74 -28.02 27.93
C LEU A 124 -0.86 -26.76 27.97
N TRP A 125 -0.04 -26.56 26.94
CA TRP A 125 0.85 -25.41 26.80
C TRP A 125 0.07 -24.11 26.58
N ALA A 126 0.35 -23.09 27.38
CA ALA A 126 -0.30 -21.78 27.29
C ALA A 126 0.68 -20.58 27.36
N GLY A 127 1.99 -20.83 27.26
CA GLY A 127 3.03 -19.79 27.20
C GLY A 127 4.35 -20.17 27.89
N GLU A 128 5.42 -19.47 27.52
CA GLU A 128 6.73 -19.53 28.19
C GLU A 128 7.42 -18.15 28.16
N LEU A 129 8.01 -17.74 29.29
CA LEU A 129 8.93 -16.60 29.36
C LEU A 129 10.35 -17.17 29.52
N ASN A 130 11.16 -17.05 28.47
CA ASN A 130 12.47 -17.69 28.36
C ASN A 130 13.56 -16.64 28.15
N SER A 131 14.24 -16.23 29.22
CA SER A 131 15.32 -15.23 29.19
C SER A 131 16.55 -15.69 28.38
N SER A 132 16.83 -17.00 28.37
CA SER A 132 17.99 -17.59 27.69
C SER A 132 17.83 -17.57 26.16
N ALA A 133 16.69 -18.04 25.65
CA ALA A 133 16.34 -17.99 24.23
C ALA A 133 15.77 -16.61 23.80
N LYS A 134 15.43 -15.76 24.77
CA LYS A 134 14.73 -14.47 24.59
C LYS A 134 13.40 -14.63 23.87
N ASN A 135 12.73 -15.76 24.08
CA ASN A 135 11.40 -16.07 23.57
C ASN A 135 10.36 -15.76 24.65
N TYR A 136 9.26 -15.12 24.25
CA TYR A 136 8.17 -14.75 25.15
C TYR A 136 6.82 -15.09 24.53
N SER A 137 6.07 -16.01 25.13
CA SER A 137 4.76 -16.41 24.62
C SER A 137 3.67 -16.51 25.68
N ILE A 138 2.44 -16.23 25.27
CA ILE A 138 1.23 -16.36 26.10
C ILE A 138 -0.01 -16.63 25.23
N GLY A 139 -0.83 -17.59 25.66
CA GLY A 139 -1.99 -18.08 24.93
C GLY A 139 -1.87 -19.57 24.60
N ASP A 140 -3.02 -20.23 24.42
CA ASP A 140 -3.10 -21.64 24.00
C ASP A 140 -2.14 -21.92 22.82
N SER A 141 -1.26 -22.91 22.97
CA SER A 141 -0.34 -23.35 21.93
C SER A 141 0.62 -22.26 21.38
N ALA A 142 0.74 -21.10 22.03
CA ALA A 142 1.56 -19.98 21.58
C ALA A 142 3.07 -20.28 21.69
N GLY A 143 3.77 -20.28 20.56
CA GLY A 143 5.20 -20.63 20.49
C GLY A 143 5.53 -22.09 20.84
N ALA A 144 4.55 -23.00 20.81
CA ALA A 144 4.68 -24.36 21.37
C ALA A 144 5.71 -25.29 20.68
N SER A 145 6.30 -24.88 19.54
CA SER A 145 7.36 -25.62 18.83
C SER A 145 8.74 -24.96 18.90
N LEU A 146 8.93 -23.87 19.66
CA LEU A 146 10.17 -23.10 19.71
C LEU A 146 11.31 -23.90 20.39
N THR A 147 12.07 -24.67 19.60
CA THR A 147 13.21 -25.47 20.12
C THR A 147 14.52 -24.69 20.13
N SER A 148 14.78 -23.93 19.06
CA SER A 148 16.10 -23.34 18.77
C SER A 148 16.02 -21.96 18.11
N GLY A 149 14.85 -21.58 17.59
CA GLY A 149 14.55 -20.19 17.24
C GLY A 149 14.56 -19.29 18.48
N ILE A 150 15.10 -18.08 18.34
CA ILE A 150 15.41 -17.14 19.43
C ILE A 150 14.84 -15.74 19.15
N PHE A 151 14.71 -14.91 20.20
CA PHE A 151 14.17 -13.54 20.13
C PHE A 151 12.70 -13.43 19.65
N ASN A 152 11.88 -14.48 19.78
CA ASN A 152 10.49 -14.48 19.27
C ASN A 152 9.45 -14.00 20.30
N VAL A 153 8.42 -13.31 19.84
CA VAL A 153 7.25 -12.90 20.64
C VAL A 153 5.98 -13.54 20.07
N ALA A 154 5.21 -14.27 20.88
CA ALA A 154 4.02 -15.00 20.44
C ALA A 154 2.83 -14.82 21.42
N ILE A 155 1.93 -13.88 21.11
CA ILE A 155 0.80 -13.48 21.96
C ILE A 155 -0.51 -13.84 21.27
N GLY A 156 -1.28 -14.77 21.84
CA GLY A 156 -2.57 -15.24 21.33
C GLY A 156 -2.57 -16.71 20.90
N SER A 157 -3.78 -17.32 20.80
CA SER A 157 -3.91 -18.75 20.51
C SER A 157 -3.24 -19.11 19.17
N LYS A 158 -2.29 -20.04 19.26
CA LYS A 158 -1.44 -20.59 18.18
C LYS A 158 -0.57 -19.58 17.44
N ALA A 159 -0.28 -18.42 18.03
CA ALA A 159 0.76 -17.52 17.52
C ALA A 159 2.11 -18.27 17.45
N LEU A 160 2.80 -18.26 16.30
CA LEU A 160 4.07 -18.98 16.05
C LEU A 160 4.04 -20.48 16.44
N ALA A 161 2.89 -21.16 16.36
CA ALA A 161 2.71 -22.52 16.88
C ALA A 161 3.66 -23.58 16.28
N LYS A 162 4.16 -23.39 15.05
CA LYS A 162 5.12 -24.29 14.38
C LYS A 162 6.56 -23.78 14.31
N ASN A 163 6.86 -22.60 14.84
CA ASN A 163 8.19 -22.01 14.68
C ASN A 163 9.24 -22.83 15.43
N ASN A 164 10.24 -23.34 14.70
CA ASN A 164 11.21 -24.30 15.21
C ASN A 164 12.59 -23.65 15.35
N THR A 165 13.08 -23.05 14.26
CA THR A 165 14.41 -22.41 14.17
C THR A 165 14.35 -20.90 13.86
N GLY A 166 13.23 -20.38 13.36
CA GLY A 166 13.13 -18.99 12.91
C GLY A 166 13.28 -17.98 14.05
N THR A 167 14.05 -16.91 13.82
CA THR A 167 14.39 -15.92 14.86
C THR A 167 13.71 -14.56 14.67
N ARG A 168 13.58 -13.80 15.78
CA ARG A 168 13.15 -12.39 15.80
C ARG A 168 11.75 -12.13 15.22
N ASN A 169 10.87 -13.12 15.22
CA ASN A 169 9.50 -12.95 14.77
C ASN A 169 8.61 -12.38 15.90
N THR A 170 7.71 -11.47 15.56
CA THR A 170 6.64 -10.96 16.43
C THR A 170 5.29 -11.42 15.89
N ALA A 171 4.47 -12.05 16.73
CA ALA A 171 3.17 -12.56 16.36
C ALA A 171 2.13 -12.21 17.45
N ILE A 172 1.19 -11.32 17.14
CA ILE A 172 0.19 -10.82 18.10
C ILE A 172 -1.23 -10.99 17.53
N GLY A 173 -1.91 -12.05 17.95
CA GLY A 173 -3.28 -12.38 17.57
C GLY A 173 -3.53 -13.88 17.43
N HIS A 174 -4.68 -14.25 16.87
CA HIS A 174 -5.03 -15.66 16.66
C HIS A 174 -4.39 -16.21 15.37
N GLU A 175 -3.71 -17.35 15.48
CA GLU A 175 -3.04 -18.06 14.37
C GLU A 175 -2.03 -17.21 13.55
N VAL A 176 -1.47 -16.15 14.14
CA VAL A 176 -0.45 -15.32 13.49
C VAL A 176 0.86 -16.08 13.33
N LEU A 177 1.45 -16.06 12.13
CA LEU A 177 2.68 -16.80 11.81
C LEU A 177 2.60 -18.31 12.21
N LYS A 178 1.40 -18.88 12.22
CA LYS A 178 1.09 -20.22 12.76
C LYS A 178 1.93 -21.32 12.13
N LEU A 179 2.16 -21.27 10.81
CA LEU A 179 2.92 -22.27 10.07
C LEU A 179 4.42 -21.95 9.92
N ASN A 180 4.92 -20.82 10.47
CA ASN A 180 6.32 -20.44 10.35
C ASN A 180 7.19 -21.55 10.91
N THR A 181 8.27 -21.94 10.24
CA THR A 181 9.20 -22.98 10.71
C THR A 181 10.62 -22.46 10.83
N THR A 182 11.06 -21.73 9.81
CA THR A 182 12.41 -21.17 9.65
C THR A 182 12.43 -19.66 9.40
N GLY A 183 11.32 -19.07 8.93
CA GLY A 183 11.24 -17.65 8.58
C GLY A 183 11.61 -16.71 9.72
N GLU A 184 12.25 -15.59 9.40
CA GLU A 184 12.85 -14.66 10.36
C GLU A 184 12.38 -13.20 10.20
N TYR A 185 12.53 -12.39 11.25
CA TYR A 185 12.23 -10.94 11.25
C TYR A 185 10.78 -10.58 10.86
N ASN A 186 9.85 -11.54 10.86
CA ASN A 186 8.46 -11.26 10.46
C ASN A 186 7.67 -10.63 11.63
N SER A 187 6.85 -9.62 11.34
CA SER A 187 6.02 -8.90 12.32
C SER A 187 4.54 -8.98 11.93
N GLY A 188 3.81 -9.90 12.55
CA GLY A 188 2.37 -10.12 12.35
C GLY A 188 1.52 -9.60 13.51
N VAL A 189 0.46 -8.83 13.21
CA VAL A 189 -0.52 -8.33 14.18
C VAL A 189 -1.94 -8.44 13.59
N GLY A 190 -2.87 -9.06 14.30
CA GLY A 190 -4.26 -9.28 13.86
C GLY A 190 -4.66 -10.76 13.85
N SER A 191 -5.85 -11.12 13.38
CA SER A 191 -6.23 -12.53 13.22
C SER A 191 -5.74 -13.07 11.87
N PHE A 192 -5.09 -14.23 11.87
CA PHE A 192 -4.58 -14.93 10.68
C PHE A 192 -3.59 -14.14 9.80
N ALA A 193 -2.96 -13.09 10.35
CA ALA A 193 -1.88 -12.36 9.67
C ALA A 193 -0.67 -13.29 9.47
N LEU A 194 -0.07 -13.33 8.28
CA LEU A 194 1.07 -14.19 7.95
C LEU A 194 0.86 -15.69 8.27
N ALA A 195 -0.39 -16.17 8.36
CA ALA A 195 -0.69 -17.49 8.94
C ALA A 195 -0.02 -18.66 8.21
N SER A 196 0.18 -18.54 6.89
CA SER A 196 0.76 -19.57 6.02
C SER A 196 2.27 -19.50 5.86
N ASN A 197 2.93 -18.49 6.44
CA ASN A 197 4.38 -18.27 6.26
C ASN A 197 5.15 -19.51 6.72
N VAL A 198 6.21 -19.91 6.01
CA VAL A 198 7.04 -21.07 6.38
C VAL A 198 8.48 -20.60 6.58
N ASP A 199 9.06 -20.06 5.51
CA ASP A 199 10.46 -19.64 5.37
C ASP A 199 10.62 -18.16 4.92
N GLY A 200 9.53 -17.51 4.48
CA GLY A 200 9.53 -16.07 4.16
C GLY A 200 10.00 -15.20 5.33
N TYR A 201 10.70 -14.11 5.03
CA TYR A 201 11.41 -13.29 6.02
C TYR A 201 11.22 -11.77 5.85
N SER A 202 11.47 -11.02 6.92
CA SER A 202 11.35 -9.55 6.98
C SER A 202 9.99 -9.00 6.55
N ASN A 203 8.91 -9.79 6.65
CA ASN A 203 7.57 -9.34 6.28
C ASN A 203 6.86 -8.64 7.45
N THR A 204 6.18 -7.53 7.18
CA THR A 204 5.27 -6.86 8.13
C THR A 204 3.83 -7.06 7.69
N ALA A 205 2.97 -7.57 8.58
CA ALA A 205 1.55 -7.78 8.32
C ALA A 205 0.69 -7.29 9.50
N MET A 206 -0.14 -6.27 9.29
CA MET A 206 -0.98 -5.65 10.31
C MET A 206 -2.43 -5.56 9.84
N GLY A 207 -3.28 -6.47 10.31
CA GLY A 207 -4.69 -6.55 9.92
C GLY A 207 -5.19 -7.99 9.87
N VAL A 208 -6.51 -8.16 9.86
CA VAL A 208 -7.12 -9.49 9.73
C VAL A 208 -6.85 -10.03 8.32
N TYR A 209 -6.26 -11.23 8.23
CA TYR A 209 -5.78 -11.85 6.99
C TYR A 209 -4.74 -11.03 6.18
N ALA A 210 -3.98 -10.11 6.81
CA ALA A 210 -2.87 -9.44 6.14
C ALA A 210 -1.74 -10.45 5.78
N LEU A 211 -1.27 -10.43 4.53
CA LEU A 211 -0.28 -11.37 3.97
C LEU A 211 -0.61 -12.87 4.20
N HIS A 212 -1.89 -13.23 4.24
CA HIS A 212 -2.36 -14.53 4.77
C HIS A 212 -1.71 -15.77 4.11
N SER A 213 -1.60 -15.78 2.79
CA SER A 213 -1.18 -16.95 2.00
C SER A 213 0.34 -17.03 1.77
N ASN A 214 1.12 -16.07 2.28
CA ASN A 214 2.56 -16.01 2.02
C ASN A 214 3.23 -17.29 2.55
N ILE A 215 4.09 -17.93 1.76
CA ILE A 215 4.88 -19.09 2.16
C ILE A 215 6.34 -18.67 2.32
N SER A 216 6.92 -18.18 1.21
CA SER A 216 8.36 -17.89 1.06
C SER A 216 8.66 -16.45 0.60
N GLY A 217 7.65 -15.64 0.32
CA GLY A 217 7.82 -14.23 -0.05
C GLY A 217 8.43 -13.41 1.08
N PHE A 218 9.22 -12.39 0.74
CA PHE A 218 10.02 -11.63 1.70
C PHE A 218 10.01 -10.11 1.46
N GLU A 219 10.36 -9.36 2.51
CA GLU A 219 10.37 -7.87 2.52
C GLU A 219 9.03 -7.24 2.07
N ASN A 220 7.90 -7.92 2.33
CA ASN A 220 6.58 -7.37 2.06
C ASN A 220 6.02 -6.58 3.26
N THR A 221 5.28 -5.52 2.99
CA THR A 221 4.51 -4.77 4.01
C THR A 221 3.03 -4.81 3.65
N ALA A 222 2.18 -5.32 4.55
CA ALA A 222 0.73 -5.41 4.37
C ALA A 222 0.01 -4.80 5.58
N ILE A 223 -0.72 -3.70 5.41
CA ILE A 223 -1.43 -2.99 6.47
C ILE A 223 -2.89 -2.79 6.05
N GLY A 224 -3.82 -3.46 6.73
CA GLY A 224 -5.26 -3.48 6.41
C GLY A 224 -5.81 -4.90 6.24
N THR A 225 -7.13 -5.02 6.34
CA THR A 225 -7.83 -6.31 6.19
C THR A 225 -7.59 -6.89 4.79
N SER A 226 -7.12 -8.13 4.72
CA SER A 226 -6.81 -8.85 3.47
C SER A 226 -5.86 -8.11 2.51
N ALA A 227 -4.99 -7.22 3.01
CA ALA A 227 -3.92 -6.64 2.22
C ALA A 227 -2.91 -7.75 1.81
N LEU A 228 -2.55 -7.83 0.53
CA LEU A 228 -1.68 -8.88 -0.05
C LEU A 228 -2.13 -10.33 0.29
N TYR A 229 -3.44 -10.58 0.40
CA TYR A 229 -4.03 -11.85 0.86
C TYR A 229 -3.50 -13.10 0.14
N SER A 230 -3.44 -13.08 -1.19
CA SER A 230 -3.09 -14.20 -2.07
C SER A 230 -1.60 -14.25 -2.47
N ASN A 231 -0.75 -13.40 -1.87
CA ASN A 231 0.70 -13.52 -2.09
C ASN A 231 1.17 -14.90 -1.60
N VAL A 232 1.93 -15.64 -2.41
CA VAL A 232 2.54 -16.94 -2.05
C VAL A 232 4.06 -16.84 -1.91
N SER A 233 4.72 -16.19 -2.85
CA SER A 233 6.20 -16.09 -2.94
C SER A 233 6.70 -14.75 -3.50
N SER A 234 5.80 -13.79 -3.73
CA SER A 234 6.15 -12.47 -4.26
C SER A 234 6.74 -11.59 -3.16
N SER A 235 7.65 -10.70 -3.55
CA SER A 235 8.57 -10.02 -2.61
C SER A 235 8.70 -8.54 -2.90
N TYR A 236 9.19 -7.78 -1.92
CA TYR A 236 9.36 -6.31 -1.95
C TYR A 236 8.07 -5.52 -2.22
N SER A 237 6.88 -6.07 -1.91
CA SER A 237 5.60 -5.41 -2.18
C SER A 237 5.02 -4.71 -0.94
N THR A 238 4.51 -3.49 -1.12
CA THR A 238 3.85 -2.69 -0.08
C THR A 238 2.36 -2.52 -0.39
N ALA A 239 1.49 -2.91 0.55
CA ALA A 239 0.05 -2.81 0.46
C ALA A 239 -0.51 -2.15 1.73
N VAL A 240 -1.14 -0.97 1.61
CA VAL A 240 -1.70 -0.21 2.74
C VAL A 240 -3.14 0.18 2.39
N GLY A 241 -4.11 -0.56 2.91
CA GLY A 241 -5.54 -0.38 2.64
C GLY A 241 -6.32 -1.69 2.69
N SER A 242 -7.64 -1.61 2.85
CA SER A 242 -8.50 -2.81 2.82
C SER A 242 -8.47 -3.44 1.42
N GLN A 243 -8.12 -4.72 1.36
CA GLN A 243 -7.91 -5.48 0.12
C GLN A 243 -6.95 -4.83 -0.90
N ALA A 244 -6.01 -4.00 -0.43
CA ALA A 244 -4.92 -3.49 -1.27
C ALA A 244 -4.07 -4.67 -1.77
N LEU A 245 -3.80 -4.73 -3.07
CA LEU A 245 -2.93 -5.72 -3.72
C LEU A 245 -3.34 -7.19 -3.47
N ALA A 246 -4.61 -7.43 -3.14
CA ALA A 246 -5.07 -8.67 -2.52
C ALA A 246 -4.81 -9.95 -3.34
N ASN A 247 -4.98 -9.91 -4.67
CA ASN A 247 -4.84 -11.09 -5.52
C ASN A 247 -3.43 -11.27 -6.14
N SER A 248 -2.46 -10.43 -5.76
CA SER A 248 -1.17 -10.32 -6.46
C SER A 248 -0.19 -11.46 -6.21
N THR A 249 0.28 -12.06 -7.30
CA THR A 249 1.51 -12.89 -7.36
C THR A 249 2.70 -12.11 -7.93
N GLY A 250 2.48 -10.92 -8.52
CA GLY A 250 3.53 -9.99 -8.94
C GLY A 250 4.28 -9.34 -7.78
N SER A 251 5.55 -8.98 -8.03
CA SER A 251 6.52 -8.48 -7.04
C SER A 251 6.85 -6.98 -7.23
N ARG A 252 7.46 -6.36 -6.20
CA ARG A 252 7.88 -4.94 -6.20
C ARG A 252 6.71 -3.97 -6.44
N ASN A 253 5.51 -4.32 -5.99
CA ASN A 253 4.31 -3.53 -6.20
C ASN A 253 4.01 -2.64 -4.98
N THR A 254 3.67 -1.37 -5.21
CA THR A 254 3.19 -0.45 -4.17
C THR A 254 1.70 -0.16 -4.39
N ALA A 255 0.87 -0.38 -3.37
CA ALA A 255 -0.57 -0.17 -3.39
C ALA A 255 -1.02 0.54 -2.10
N VAL A 256 -1.47 1.79 -2.19
CA VAL A 256 -1.90 2.60 -1.03
C VAL A 256 -3.31 3.12 -1.26
N GLY A 257 -4.27 2.48 -0.60
CA GLY A 257 -5.70 2.78 -0.69
C GLY A 257 -6.56 1.51 -0.76
N THR A 258 -7.83 1.65 -0.37
CA THR A 258 -8.80 0.55 -0.45
C THR A 258 -9.02 0.15 -1.92
N TYR A 259 -8.93 -1.15 -2.21
CA TYR A 259 -8.92 -1.75 -3.55
C TYR A 259 -7.79 -1.31 -4.52
N ALA A 260 -6.76 -0.60 -4.05
CA ALA A 260 -5.59 -0.29 -4.88
C ALA A 260 -4.89 -1.58 -5.36
N LEU A 261 -4.67 -1.74 -6.67
CA LEU A 261 -4.08 -2.94 -7.29
C LEU A 261 -4.76 -4.29 -6.96
N ASN A 262 -6.04 -4.27 -6.57
CA ASN A 262 -6.74 -5.43 -5.99
C ASN A 262 -6.73 -6.69 -6.88
N GLY A 263 -7.09 -6.54 -8.15
CA GLY A 263 -7.10 -7.56 -9.20
C GLY A 263 -5.82 -7.52 -10.05
N ASN A 264 -4.66 -7.37 -9.41
CA ASN A 264 -3.38 -7.63 -10.04
C ASN A 264 -3.08 -9.13 -9.99
N GLU A 265 -2.74 -9.77 -11.11
CA GLU A 265 -2.36 -11.20 -11.10
C GLU A 265 -0.84 -11.35 -11.08
N THR A 266 -0.17 -11.13 -12.21
CA THR A 266 1.30 -11.26 -12.35
C THR A 266 2.04 -9.93 -12.46
N GLY A 267 1.29 -8.84 -12.74
CA GLY A 267 1.83 -7.50 -12.96
C GLY A 267 2.79 -7.06 -11.86
N SER A 268 3.98 -6.57 -12.22
CA SER A 268 5.08 -6.27 -11.30
C SER A 268 5.63 -4.86 -11.47
N THR A 269 6.34 -4.33 -10.46
CA THR A 269 6.88 -2.95 -10.43
C THR A 269 5.82 -1.84 -10.62
N ASN A 270 4.57 -2.10 -10.24
CA ASN A 270 3.48 -1.13 -10.34
C ASN A 270 3.39 -0.26 -9.08
N THR A 271 3.06 1.02 -9.24
CA THR A 271 2.74 1.95 -8.15
C THR A 271 1.29 2.41 -8.28
N SER A 272 0.50 2.25 -7.22
CA SER A 272 -0.91 2.59 -7.17
C SER A 272 -1.24 3.28 -5.85
N VAL A 273 -1.79 4.50 -5.91
CA VAL A 273 -2.11 5.32 -4.74
C VAL A 273 -3.46 6.01 -4.94
N GLY A 274 -4.49 5.52 -4.25
CA GLY A 274 -5.86 5.98 -4.41
C GLY A 274 -6.92 4.93 -4.06
N TYR A 275 -8.17 5.35 -3.97
CA TYR A 275 -9.31 4.40 -3.94
C TYR A 275 -9.49 3.79 -5.32
N SER A 276 -9.51 2.45 -5.42
CA SER A 276 -9.66 1.73 -6.70
C SER A 276 -8.67 2.16 -7.81
N SER A 277 -7.49 2.69 -7.45
CA SER A 277 -6.45 3.00 -8.43
C SER A 277 -5.85 1.70 -8.96
N LEU A 278 -5.73 1.61 -10.29
CA LEU A 278 -5.17 0.44 -11.00
C LEU A 278 -5.81 -0.88 -10.54
N GLN A 279 -7.14 -0.87 -10.30
CA GLN A 279 -7.86 -1.93 -9.60
C GLN A 279 -7.82 -3.28 -10.34
N LEU A 280 -8.03 -3.28 -11.66
CA LEU A 280 -7.98 -4.47 -12.50
C LEU A 280 -6.71 -4.40 -13.34
N ASN A 281 -5.66 -5.12 -12.93
CA ASN A 281 -4.32 -5.05 -13.54
C ASN A 281 -3.70 -6.43 -13.76
N VAL A 282 -4.30 -7.24 -14.63
CA VAL A 282 -3.99 -8.67 -14.78
C VAL A 282 -2.48 -8.91 -14.95
N ASN A 283 -1.89 -8.37 -16.02
CA ASN A 283 -0.47 -8.59 -16.39
C ASN A 283 0.31 -7.28 -16.63
N GLY A 284 -0.34 -6.11 -16.52
CA GLY A 284 0.29 -4.80 -16.68
C GLY A 284 1.45 -4.58 -15.69
N SER A 285 2.56 -4.02 -16.14
CA SER A 285 3.80 -3.89 -15.34
C SER A 285 4.48 -2.54 -15.56
N GLY A 286 5.13 -2.01 -14.52
CA GLY A 286 5.79 -0.70 -14.54
C GLY A 286 4.82 0.50 -14.59
N ASN A 287 3.53 0.29 -14.29
CA ASN A 287 2.51 1.33 -14.33
C ASN A 287 2.52 2.18 -13.06
N THR A 288 2.26 3.49 -13.20
CA THR A 288 2.10 4.44 -12.09
C THR A 288 0.69 5.03 -12.12
N ALA A 289 -0.06 4.89 -11.03
CA ALA A 289 -1.44 5.33 -10.88
C ALA A 289 -1.63 6.11 -9.57
N LEU A 290 -1.89 7.41 -9.65
CA LEU A 290 -2.03 8.32 -8.50
C LEU A 290 -3.34 9.11 -8.60
N GLY A 291 -4.34 8.72 -7.80
CA GLY A 291 -5.66 9.32 -7.74
C GLY A 291 -6.77 8.27 -7.66
N ALA A 292 -7.94 8.64 -7.14
CA ALA A 292 -9.08 7.72 -7.13
C ALA A 292 -9.45 7.32 -8.58
N TYR A 293 -9.56 6.01 -8.80
CA TYR A 293 -9.81 5.39 -10.11
C TYR A 293 -8.80 5.69 -11.24
N SER A 294 -7.60 6.22 -10.95
CA SER A 294 -6.57 6.36 -11.98
C SER A 294 -6.14 4.97 -12.50
N LEU A 295 -6.09 4.79 -13.82
CA LEU A 295 -5.75 3.54 -14.51
C LEU A 295 -6.62 2.32 -14.10
N ALA A 296 -7.86 2.54 -13.66
CA ALA A 296 -8.68 1.52 -12.98
C ALA A 296 -8.84 0.18 -13.74
N ASN A 297 -8.88 0.21 -15.08
CA ASN A 297 -9.04 -0.96 -15.93
C ASN A 297 -7.85 -1.06 -16.90
N ASN A 298 -6.87 -1.92 -16.60
CA ASN A 298 -5.64 -2.08 -17.38
C ASN A 298 -5.23 -3.57 -17.44
N ASP A 299 -5.76 -4.32 -18.40
CA ASP A 299 -5.51 -5.77 -18.50
C ASP A 299 -4.01 -6.09 -18.69
N THR A 300 -3.42 -5.65 -19.81
CA THR A 300 -2.06 -6.01 -20.23
C THR A 300 -1.12 -4.81 -20.41
N GLY A 301 -1.65 -3.58 -20.42
CA GLY A 301 -0.90 -2.35 -20.67
C GLY A 301 0.25 -2.09 -19.67
N LYS A 302 1.38 -1.56 -20.15
CA LYS A 302 2.64 -1.42 -19.41
C LYS A 302 3.21 -0.01 -19.49
N THR A 303 4.06 0.32 -18.50
CA THR A 303 4.82 1.59 -18.44
C THR A 303 3.97 2.86 -18.61
N ASN A 304 2.70 2.80 -18.23
CA ASN A 304 1.78 3.94 -18.28
C ASN A 304 1.85 4.78 -17.00
N VAL A 305 1.61 6.08 -17.12
CA VAL A 305 1.54 7.04 -16.00
C VAL A 305 0.16 7.70 -15.99
N ALA A 306 -0.58 7.56 -14.91
CA ALA A 306 -1.93 8.09 -14.74
C ALA A 306 -2.02 8.88 -13.42
N ILE A 307 -2.13 10.20 -13.48
CA ILE A 307 -2.13 11.09 -12.32
C ILE A 307 -3.38 11.99 -12.36
N GLY A 308 -4.26 11.83 -11.39
CA GLY A 308 -5.53 12.54 -11.28
C GLY A 308 -6.74 11.60 -11.20
N PHE A 309 -7.88 12.15 -10.75
CA PHE A 309 -9.13 11.39 -10.66
C PHE A 309 -9.53 10.83 -12.03
N ALA A 310 -9.66 9.51 -12.12
CA ALA A 310 -9.99 8.77 -13.34
C ALA A 310 -9.12 9.13 -14.56
N ALA A 311 -7.85 9.52 -14.36
CA ALA A 311 -6.87 9.59 -15.45
C ALA A 311 -6.63 8.17 -16.01
N LEU A 312 -6.60 8.02 -17.35
CA LEU A 312 -6.36 6.76 -18.06
C LEU A 312 -7.28 5.59 -17.62
N TYR A 313 -8.53 5.89 -17.23
CA TYR A 313 -9.44 4.96 -16.53
C TYR A 313 -9.71 3.64 -17.27
N TYR A 314 -9.78 3.67 -18.61
CA TYR A 314 -9.78 2.48 -19.47
C TYR A 314 -8.52 2.46 -20.35
N ASN A 315 -7.65 1.47 -20.14
CA ASN A 315 -6.46 1.23 -20.95
C ASN A 315 -6.16 -0.27 -21.07
N ILE A 316 -6.89 -0.99 -21.93
CA ILE A 316 -6.87 -2.46 -21.96
C ILE A 316 -5.45 -3.01 -22.19
N SER A 317 -4.83 -2.64 -23.31
CA SER A 317 -3.50 -3.13 -23.71
C SER A 317 -2.49 -2.02 -24.06
N GLY A 318 -2.87 -0.75 -23.94
CA GLY A 318 -2.04 0.40 -24.31
C GLY A 318 -0.78 0.55 -23.45
N ASN A 319 0.32 1.00 -24.06
CA ASN A 319 1.64 1.06 -23.43
C ASN A 319 2.30 2.43 -23.56
N ASN A 320 3.11 2.80 -22.56
CA ASN A 320 3.89 4.05 -22.53
C ASN A 320 3.04 5.34 -22.63
N ASN A 321 1.77 5.30 -22.21
CA ASN A 321 0.91 6.49 -22.21
C ASN A 321 1.08 7.31 -20.93
N VAL A 322 1.02 8.64 -21.05
CA VAL A 322 1.08 9.60 -19.94
C VAL A 322 -0.22 10.38 -19.88
N ALA A 323 -0.94 10.31 -18.76
CA ALA A 323 -2.21 10.99 -18.52
C ALA A 323 -2.15 11.75 -17.19
N VAL A 324 -2.19 13.09 -17.23
CA VAL A 324 -2.07 13.96 -16.05
C VAL A 324 -3.21 14.98 -16.03
N GLY A 325 -4.22 14.74 -15.20
CA GLY A 325 -5.38 15.61 -15.05
C GLY A 325 -6.66 14.86 -14.71
N TYR A 326 -7.72 15.60 -14.39
CA TYR A 326 -9.06 15.05 -14.23
C TYR A 326 -9.53 14.44 -15.56
N ARG A 327 -9.74 13.11 -15.58
CA ARG A 327 -10.16 12.35 -16.78
C ARG A 327 -9.29 12.61 -18.03
N ALA A 328 -8.00 12.89 -17.85
CA ALA A 328 -7.04 12.86 -18.96
C ALA A 328 -6.98 11.43 -19.54
N LEU A 329 -7.03 11.31 -20.86
CA LEU A 329 -6.96 10.03 -21.59
C LEU A 329 -7.97 8.96 -21.11
N PHE A 330 -9.18 9.37 -20.74
CA PHE A 330 -10.16 8.55 -20.01
C PHE A 330 -10.52 7.22 -20.71
N LEU A 331 -10.64 7.23 -22.04
CA LEU A 331 -10.76 6.04 -22.89
C LEU A 331 -9.52 5.92 -23.77
N ASN A 332 -8.80 4.80 -23.67
CA ASN A 332 -7.58 4.52 -24.43
C ASN A 332 -7.49 3.03 -24.81
N ASP A 333 -8.27 2.59 -25.81
CA ASP A 333 -8.28 1.18 -26.19
C ASP A 333 -7.07 0.81 -27.06
N GLY A 334 -6.08 0.15 -26.45
CA GLY A 334 -4.84 -0.33 -27.10
C GLY A 334 -3.81 0.73 -27.50
N SER A 335 -4.17 2.00 -27.57
CA SER A 335 -3.30 3.10 -28.03
C SER A 335 -1.97 3.21 -27.26
N VAL A 336 -0.90 3.61 -27.96
CA VAL A 336 0.47 3.67 -27.42
C VAL A 336 1.09 5.08 -27.53
N TYR A 337 2.05 5.37 -26.64
CA TYR A 337 2.89 6.58 -26.67
C TYR A 337 2.14 7.93 -26.64
N ASN A 338 0.89 7.97 -26.15
CA ASN A 338 0.14 9.22 -26.07
C ASN A 338 0.51 10.03 -24.82
N VAL A 339 0.50 11.35 -24.92
CA VAL A 339 0.73 12.29 -23.81
C VAL A 339 -0.47 13.22 -23.67
N ALA A 340 -1.22 13.10 -22.58
CA ALA A 340 -2.44 13.87 -22.30
C ALA A 340 -2.32 14.61 -20.96
N VAL A 341 -2.24 15.94 -20.98
CA VAL A 341 -2.03 16.76 -19.80
C VAL A 341 -3.07 17.87 -19.72
N GLY A 342 -4.01 17.77 -18.78
CA GLY A 342 -5.10 18.71 -18.54
C GLY A 342 -6.46 18.04 -18.28
N ASP A 343 -7.44 18.83 -17.86
CA ASP A 343 -8.85 18.38 -17.76
C ASP A 343 -9.33 17.82 -19.10
N SER A 344 -9.72 16.54 -19.11
CA SER A 344 -10.30 15.88 -20.27
C SER A 344 -9.45 16.02 -21.55
N ALA A 345 -8.12 16.12 -21.41
CA ALA A 345 -7.20 16.07 -22.55
C ALA A 345 -7.22 14.66 -23.15
N LEU A 346 -7.31 14.55 -24.49
CA LEU A 346 -7.37 13.29 -25.23
C LEU A 346 -8.44 12.30 -24.69
N TYR A 347 -9.58 12.83 -24.22
CA TYR A 347 -10.57 12.12 -23.39
C TYR A 347 -11.12 10.83 -24.03
N ASN A 348 -11.37 10.83 -25.34
CA ASN A 348 -11.87 9.69 -26.10
C ASN A 348 -10.88 9.33 -27.22
N ASN A 349 -10.00 8.35 -26.96
CA ASN A 349 -8.90 7.95 -27.85
C ASN A 349 -8.98 6.45 -28.20
N ASN A 350 -9.57 6.13 -29.36
CA ASN A 350 -9.78 4.75 -29.80
C ASN A 350 -8.87 4.34 -30.98
N SER A 351 -7.80 5.12 -31.23
CA SER A 351 -6.77 4.79 -32.22
C SER A 351 -5.78 3.77 -31.65
N VAL A 352 -5.48 2.70 -32.38
CA VAL A 352 -4.46 1.72 -31.97
C VAL A 352 -3.04 2.28 -32.16
N GLU A 353 -2.84 3.20 -33.10
CA GLU A 353 -1.52 3.70 -33.53
C GLU A 353 -0.96 4.81 -32.63
N GLY A 354 -1.83 5.63 -32.02
CA GLY A 354 -1.47 6.53 -30.92
C GLY A 354 -0.51 7.67 -31.28
N ASN A 355 0.58 7.82 -30.51
CA ASN A 355 1.58 8.90 -30.65
C ASN A 355 1.03 10.34 -30.54
N ASN A 356 -0.19 10.53 -29.98
CA ASN A 356 -0.80 11.86 -29.89
C ASN A 356 -0.33 12.64 -28.64
N THR A 357 -0.02 13.93 -28.81
CA THR A 357 0.30 14.86 -27.72
C THR A 357 -0.83 15.89 -27.55
N ALA A 358 -1.40 15.98 -26.35
CA ALA A 358 -2.53 16.85 -26.00
C ALA A 358 -2.28 17.58 -24.68
N LEU A 359 -1.90 18.86 -24.74
CA LEU A 359 -1.57 19.71 -23.58
C LEU A 359 -2.58 20.87 -23.44
N GLY A 360 -3.50 20.74 -22.49
CA GLY A 360 -4.51 21.75 -22.14
C GLY A 360 -5.91 21.15 -21.97
N SER A 361 -6.79 21.87 -21.25
CA SER A 361 -8.17 21.39 -21.06
C SER A 361 -8.86 21.16 -22.41
N LYS A 362 -9.34 19.93 -22.62
CA LYS A 362 -10.05 19.45 -23.81
C LYS A 362 -9.27 19.57 -25.12
N ALA A 363 -7.94 19.61 -25.07
CA ALA A 363 -7.10 19.35 -26.25
C ALA A 363 -7.33 17.91 -26.74
N LEU A 364 -7.48 17.70 -28.05
CA LEU A 364 -7.82 16.40 -28.68
C LEU A 364 -9.02 15.66 -28.04
N TYR A 365 -9.99 16.38 -27.47
CA TYR A 365 -11.06 15.80 -26.62
C TYR A 365 -11.78 14.58 -27.22
N THR A 366 -12.11 14.61 -28.52
CA THR A 366 -12.40 13.41 -29.29
C THR A 366 -11.28 13.18 -30.29
N ASN A 367 -10.74 11.96 -30.32
CA ASN A 367 -9.75 11.46 -31.26
C ASN A 367 -10.05 9.98 -31.58
N THR A 368 -10.99 9.70 -32.48
CA THR A 368 -11.49 8.32 -32.63
C THR A 368 -10.54 7.36 -33.33
N SER A 369 -9.79 7.80 -34.35
CA SER A 369 -8.75 6.98 -35.00
C SER A 369 -7.46 7.73 -35.35
N GLY A 370 -7.42 9.05 -35.18
CA GLY A 370 -6.24 9.87 -35.48
C GLY A 370 -4.98 9.50 -34.68
N TYR A 371 -3.81 9.68 -35.29
CA TYR A 371 -2.51 9.39 -34.68
C TYR A 371 -1.48 10.49 -34.97
N SER A 372 -0.39 10.51 -34.22
CA SER A 372 0.74 11.46 -34.36
C SER A 372 0.37 12.95 -34.27
N ASN A 373 -0.84 13.29 -33.78
CA ASN A 373 -1.28 14.68 -33.70
C ASN A 373 -0.67 15.40 -32.48
N THR A 374 -0.28 16.67 -32.65
CA THR A 374 0.17 17.56 -31.58
C THR A 374 -0.84 18.69 -31.35
N ALA A 375 -1.36 18.83 -30.14
CA ALA A 375 -2.33 19.85 -29.75
C ALA A 375 -1.94 20.52 -28.42
N VAL A 376 -1.58 21.80 -28.48
CA VAL A 376 -1.13 22.58 -27.32
C VAL A 376 -1.99 23.82 -27.16
N GLY A 377 -2.80 23.86 -26.10
CA GLY A 377 -3.77 24.90 -25.79
C GLY A 377 -5.18 24.34 -25.58
N SER A 378 -6.01 25.06 -24.82
CA SER A 378 -7.37 24.58 -24.56
C SER A 378 -8.17 24.44 -25.86
N SER A 379 -8.83 23.29 -26.02
CA SER A 379 -9.61 22.92 -27.20
C SER A 379 -8.85 22.92 -28.54
N ALA A 380 -7.52 22.83 -28.54
CA ALA A 380 -6.76 22.54 -29.77
C ALA A 380 -7.10 21.13 -30.30
N LEU A 381 -7.33 20.99 -31.61
CA LEU A 381 -7.83 19.76 -32.27
C LEU A 381 -9.06 19.11 -31.59
N ARG A 382 -9.94 19.90 -30.95
CA ARG A 382 -10.98 19.36 -30.07
C ARG A 382 -11.85 18.26 -30.70
N ALA A 383 -12.17 18.38 -32.00
CA ALA A 383 -13.05 17.47 -32.73
C ALA A 383 -12.33 16.68 -33.84
N ASN A 384 -11.21 16.03 -33.52
CA ASN A 384 -10.49 15.17 -34.47
C ASN A 384 -11.18 13.79 -34.60
N VAL A 385 -11.67 13.41 -35.78
CA VAL A 385 -12.28 12.06 -35.96
C VAL A 385 -11.21 11.08 -36.44
N SER A 386 -10.57 11.37 -37.57
CA SER A 386 -9.58 10.50 -38.21
C SER A 386 -8.32 11.20 -38.75
N GLY A 387 -8.13 12.49 -38.44
CA GLY A 387 -6.96 13.25 -38.89
C GLY A 387 -5.66 12.78 -38.23
N TRP A 388 -4.55 12.79 -38.97
CA TRP A 388 -3.21 12.41 -38.51
C TRP A 388 -2.15 13.41 -38.98
N ASP A 389 -0.98 13.40 -38.32
CA ASP A 389 0.14 14.35 -38.49
C ASP A 389 -0.24 15.85 -38.43
N ASN A 390 -1.31 16.20 -37.71
CA ASN A 390 -1.69 17.59 -37.52
C ASN A 390 -0.98 18.22 -36.30
N THR A 391 -0.47 19.43 -36.45
CA THR A 391 0.08 20.26 -35.35
C THR A 391 -0.78 21.48 -35.10
N ALA A 392 -1.23 21.70 -33.86
CA ALA A 392 -2.08 22.82 -33.47
C ALA A 392 -1.62 23.44 -32.14
N ILE A 393 -1.04 24.65 -32.22
CA ILE A 393 -0.47 25.36 -31.08
C ILE A 393 -1.23 26.68 -30.89
N GLY A 394 -2.17 26.69 -29.96
CA GLY A 394 -3.02 27.84 -29.63
C GLY A 394 -4.42 27.42 -29.20
N ALA A 395 -5.08 28.26 -28.39
CA ALA A 395 -6.46 28.03 -27.96
C ALA A 395 -7.39 27.90 -29.18
N ALA A 396 -8.07 26.74 -29.28
CA ALA A 396 -8.93 26.36 -30.39
C ALA A 396 -8.28 26.45 -31.80
N ALA A 397 -6.98 26.16 -31.92
CA ALA A 397 -6.37 25.86 -33.23
C ALA A 397 -6.88 24.49 -33.76
N LEU A 398 -7.15 24.38 -35.07
CA LEU A 398 -7.74 23.19 -35.73
C LEU A 398 -9.01 22.62 -35.06
N TYR A 399 -9.82 23.48 -34.42
CA TYR A 399 -10.91 23.08 -33.51
C TYR A 399 -11.88 22.02 -34.09
N SER A 400 -12.19 22.09 -35.39
CA SER A 400 -13.21 21.25 -36.06
C SER A 400 -12.66 20.13 -36.96
N ASN A 401 -11.38 19.76 -36.86
CA ASN A 401 -10.66 18.90 -37.82
C ASN A 401 -11.18 17.46 -37.96
N THR A 402 -12.31 17.22 -38.63
CA THR A 402 -12.91 15.88 -38.69
C THR A 402 -11.96 14.85 -39.34
N GLY A 403 -11.36 15.15 -40.49
CA GLY A 403 -10.47 14.23 -41.21
C GLY A 403 -9.30 14.86 -41.95
N GLY A 404 -8.97 16.13 -41.70
CA GLY A 404 -7.80 16.78 -42.29
C GLY A 404 -6.48 16.19 -41.79
N ILE A 405 -5.47 16.16 -42.66
CA ILE A 405 -4.14 15.56 -42.40
C ILE A 405 -3.02 16.57 -42.66
N GLU A 406 -1.86 16.38 -42.02
CA GLU A 406 -0.63 17.14 -42.29
C GLU A 406 -0.76 18.68 -42.10
N ASN A 407 -1.78 19.16 -41.36
CA ASN A 407 -2.01 20.59 -41.18
C ASN A 407 -1.22 21.16 -39.99
N THR A 408 -0.60 22.33 -40.17
CA THR A 408 0.11 23.08 -39.10
C THR A 408 -0.61 24.39 -38.77
N ALA A 409 -1.14 24.53 -37.56
CA ALA A 409 -1.89 25.70 -37.10
C ALA A 409 -1.28 26.31 -35.83
N THR A 410 -0.52 27.40 -35.96
CA THR A 410 0.10 28.11 -34.84
C THR A 410 -0.58 29.45 -34.61
N GLY A 411 -1.52 29.50 -33.65
CA GLY A 411 -2.24 30.70 -33.27
C GLY A 411 -3.66 30.43 -32.80
N ARG A 412 -4.20 31.30 -31.93
CA ARG A 412 -5.60 31.19 -31.47
C ARG A 412 -6.56 31.21 -32.66
N GLN A 413 -7.41 30.19 -32.76
CA GLN A 413 -8.36 29.99 -33.86
C GLN A 413 -7.75 29.99 -35.29
N ALA A 414 -6.47 29.61 -35.44
CA ALA A 414 -5.93 29.25 -36.76
C ALA A 414 -6.58 27.95 -37.27
N LEU A 415 -6.91 27.88 -38.57
CA LEU A 415 -7.54 26.72 -39.23
C LEU A 415 -8.80 26.17 -38.49
N PHE A 416 -9.57 27.05 -37.82
CA PHE A 416 -10.63 26.66 -36.86
C PHE A 416 -11.71 25.73 -37.44
N TYR A 417 -12.12 25.95 -38.69
CA TYR A 417 -13.20 25.19 -39.35
C TYR A 417 -12.72 24.10 -40.33
N ASN A 418 -11.41 23.78 -40.33
CA ASN A 418 -10.89 22.74 -41.22
C ASN A 418 -11.69 21.45 -40.99
N ALA A 419 -12.24 20.86 -42.05
CA ALA A 419 -12.98 19.62 -41.99
C ALA A 419 -12.13 18.49 -42.59
N SER A 420 -11.73 18.64 -43.86
CA SER A 420 -10.91 17.65 -44.57
C SER A 420 -9.79 18.28 -45.41
N GLY A 421 -9.46 19.56 -45.21
CA GLY A 421 -8.31 20.19 -45.84
C GLY A 421 -7.00 19.54 -45.37
N ALA A 422 -6.03 19.40 -46.29
CA ALA A 422 -4.75 18.74 -46.05
C ALA A 422 -3.56 19.66 -46.36
N GLY A 423 -2.42 19.44 -45.69
CA GLY A 423 -1.16 20.14 -45.98
C GLY A 423 -1.16 21.66 -45.73
N ASN A 424 -2.17 22.21 -45.03
CA ASN A 424 -2.27 23.66 -44.83
C ASN A 424 -1.38 24.14 -43.68
N THR A 425 -0.68 25.25 -43.88
CA THR A 425 0.11 25.93 -42.85
C THR A 425 -0.52 27.27 -42.48
N ALA A 426 -1.01 27.45 -41.25
CA ALA A 426 -1.65 28.66 -40.76
C ALA A 426 -0.99 29.18 -39.48
N THR A 427 -0.11 30.17 -39.62
CA THR A 427 0.59 30.81 -38.49
C THR A 427 0.08 32.24 -38.27
N GLY A 428 -0.71 32.43 -37.22
CA GLY A 428 -1.27 33.73 -36.83
C GLY A 428 -2.65 33.62 -36.17
N PHE A 429 -3.07 34.67 -35.46
CA PHE A 429 -4.45 34.76 -34.97
C PHE A 429 -5.42 34.74 -36.17
N LYS A 430 -6.33 33.76 -36.19
CA LYS A 430 -7.31 33.53 -37.26
C LYS A 430 -6.72 33.40 -38.68
N ALA A 431 -5.47 32.93 -38.81
CA ALA A 431 -4.93 32.50 -40.10
C ALA A 431 -5.75 31.31 -40.66
N LEU A 432 -6.10 31.36 -41.96
CA LEU A 432 -6.89 30.34 -42.67
C LEU A 432 -8.20 29.89 -41.97
N ARG A 433 -8.83 30.77 -41.17
CA ARG A 433 -9.86 30.38 -40.19
C ARG A 433 -11.07 29.64 -40.76
N GLU A 434 -11.61 30.10 -41.90
CA GLU A 434 -12.85 29.57 -42.50
C GLU A 434 -12.60 28.42 -43.50
N ASN A 435 -11.37 27.89 -43.60
CA ASN A 435 -11.04 26.77 -44.50
C ASN A 435 -11.82 25.53 -44.07
N THR A 436 -12.48 24.87 -45.01
CA THR A 436 -13.22 23.62 -44.78
C THR A 436 -12.55 22.46 -45.50
N THR A 437 -12.23 22.63 -46.78
CA THR A 437 -11.68 21.57 -47.65
C THR A 437 -10.50 22.01 -48.53
N GLY A 438 -10.11 23.29 -48.51
CA GLY A 438 -8.92 23.75 -49.23
C GLY A 438 -7.64 23.09 -48.72
N TYR A 439 -6.68 22.86 -49.62
CA TYR A 439 -5.42 22.14 -49.35
C TYR A 439 -4.19 22.96 -49.74
N ASN A 440 -3.02 22.61 -49.17
CA ASN A 440 -1.70 23.21 -49.42
C ASN A 440 -1.58 24.72 -49.18
N ASN A 441 -2.55 25.38 -48.53
CA ASN A 441 -2.50 26.83 -48.36
C ASN A 441 -1.51 27.24 -47.26
N THR A 442 -0.66 28.24 -47.53
CA THR A 442 0.28 28.82 -46.58
C THR A 442 -0.16 30.23 -46.17
N ALA A 443 -0.65 30.37 -44.93
CA ALA A 443 -1.13 31.61 -44.33
C ALA A 443 -0.27 32.04 -43.14
N ILE A 444 0.64 32.99 -43.34
CA ILE A 444 1.55 33.48 -42.28
C ILE A 444 1.22 34.94 -41.99
N GLY A 445 0.34 35.17 -41.02
CA GLY A 445 -0.07 36.51 -40.61
C GLY A 445 -1.39 36.55 -39.83
N ASN A 446 -1.59 37.66 -39.11
CA ASN A 446 -2.86 37.98 -38.44
C ASN A 446 -3.96 38.12 -39.53
N TYR A 447 -5.00 37.28 -39.48
CA TYR A 447 -6.04 37.14 -40.53
C TYR A 447 -5.53 36.90 -41.97
N ALA A 448 -4.36 36.28 -42.16
CA ALA A 448 -3.94 35.84 -43.50
C ALA A 448 -4.89 34.76 -44.05
N LEU A 449 -5.34 34.90 -45.31
CA LEU A 449 -6.26 33.97 -45.99
C LEU A 449 -7.53 33.62 -45.17
N THR A 450 -8.01 34.55 -44.31
CA THR A 450 -9.01 34.17 -43.29
C THR A 450 -10.33 33.66 -43.86
N ALA A 451 -10.75 34.10 -45.06
CA ALA A 451 -12.01 33.72 -45.69
C ALA A 451 -11.90 32.52 -46.65
N ASN A 452 -10.71 31.93 -46.84
CA ASN A 452 -10.53 30.85 -47.79
C ASN A 452 -11.26 29.62 -47.31
N MET A 453 -12.22 29.10 -48.10
CA MET A 453 -13.04 27.94 -47.75
C MET A 453 -12.55 26.68 -48.47
N ILE A 454 -12.33 26.81 -49.79
CA ILE A 454 -12.10 25.68 -50.72
C ILE A 454 -10.86 25.91 -51.60
N GLY A 455 -10.38 27.15 -51.75
CA GLY A 455 -9.20 27.46 -52.57
C GLY A 455 -7.93 26.74 -52.12
N TRP A 456 -7.04 26.44 -53.07
CA TRP A 456 -5.86 25.59 -52.89
C TRP A 456 -4.59 26.22 -53.47
N ASP A 457 -3.42 25.77 -52.99
CA ASP A 457 -2.07 26.26 -53.31
C ASP A 457 -1.90 27.81 -53.16
N ASN A 458 -2.67 28.47 -52.28
CA ASN A 458 -2.50 29.91 -52.02
C ASN A 458 -1.44 30.17 -50.94
N THR A 459 -0.55 31.13 -51.17
CA THR A 459 0.46 31.61 -50.22
C THR A 459 0.20 33.06 -49.80
N GLY A 460 -0.41 33.27 -48.64
CA GLY A 460 -0.65 34.59 -48.03
C GLY A 460 0.31 34.87 -46.87
N VAL A 461 1.38 35.63 -47.12
CA VAL A 461 2.39 36.01 -46.11
C VAL A 461 2.26 37.49 -45.79
N GLY A 462 1.63 37.80 -44.65
CA GLY A 462 1.44 39.16 -44.16
C GLY A 462 0.10 39.35 -43.43
N VAL A 463 0.02 40.40 -42.61
CA VAL A 463 -1.24 40.78 -41.94
C VAL A 463 -2.31 41.05 -43.01
N THR A 464 -3.42 40.32 -42.97
CA THR A 464 -4.54 40.40 -43.92
C THR A 464 -4.13 40.24 -45.40
N ALA A 465 -3.08 39.46 -45.70
CA ALA A 465 -2.81 39.02 -47.08
C ALA A 465 -3.90 38.04 -47.54
N LEU A 466 -4.41 38.19 -48.77
CA LEU A 466 -5.51 37.38 -49.34
C LEU A 466 -6.75 37.27 -48.43
N TYR A 467 -7.05 38.33 -47.66
CA TYR A 467 -8.07 38.32 -46.60
C TYR A 467 -9.45 37.81 -47.07
N SER A 468 -9.89 38.23 -48.26
CA SER A 468 -11.22 37.93 -48.81
C SER A 468 -11.27 36.73 -49.74
N ASN A 469 -10.16 36.01 -49.95
CA ASN A 469 -10.12 34.89 -50.91
C ASN A 469 -11.06 33.80 -50.44
N THR A 470 -12.03 33.36 -51.25
CA THR A 470 -13.01 32.32 -50.88
C THR A 470 -12.72 31.02 -51.60
N THR A 471 -12.44 31.11 -52.91
CA THR A 471 -12.20 29.96 -53.81
C THR A 471 -11.07 30.17 -54.82
N GLY A 472 -10.44 31.35 -54.87
CA GLY A 472 -9.26 31.57 -55.73
C GLY A 472 -8.10 30.62 -55.38
N THR A 473 -7.29 30.29 -56.38
CA THR A 473 -6.24 29.25 -56.32
C THR A 473 -4.89 29.79 -56.77
N GLU A 474 -3.79 29.15 -56.36
CA GLU A 474 -2.43 29.46 -56.85
C GLU A 474 -1.96 30.92 -56.62
N ASN A 475 -2.62 31.68 -55.74
CA ASN A 475 -2.29 33.09 -55.50
C ASN A 475 -1.14 33.23 -54.49
N THR A 476 -0.12 34.03 -54.82
CA THR A 476 0.98 34.39 -53.92
C THR A 476 0.87 35.86 -53.51
N ALA A 477 0.62 36.13 -52.23
CA ALA A 477 0.46 37.46 -51.66
C ALA A 477 1.44 37.69 -50.50
N THR A 478 2.58 38.33 -50.79
CA THR A 478 3.64 38.61 -49.82
C THR A 478 3.65 40.09 -49.45
N GLY A 479 2.93 40.45 -48.39
CA GLY A 479 2.84 41.81 -47.86
C GLY A 479 1.55 42.08 -47.09
N ARG A 480 1.58 43.04 -46.16
CA ARG A 480 0.37 43.48 -45.45
C ARG A 480 -0.65 44.01 -46.48
N GLN A 481 -1.87 43.47 -46.44
CA GLN A 481 -2.97 43.80 -47.37
C GLN A 481 -2.67 43.56 -48.87
N ALA A 482 -1.71 42.69 -49.21
CA ALA A 482 -1.55 42.21 -50.58
C ALA A 482 -2.75 41.32 -50.98
N LEU A 483 -3.31 41.51 -52.19
CA LEU A 483 -4.52 40.83 -52.71
C LEU A 483 -5.70 40.81 -51.70
N PHE A 484 -5.88 41.88 -50.92
CA PHE A 484 -6.84 41.92 -49.79
C PHE A 484 -8.28 41.59 -50.20
N TYR A 485 -8.76 42.11 -51.34
CA TYR A 485 -10.14 41.92 -51.82
C TYR A 485 -10.28 40.80 -52.86
N ASN A 486 -9.24 40.05 -53.20
CA ASN A 486 -9.35 38.93 -54.14
C ASN A 486 -10.32 37.90 -53.55
N THR A 487 -11.34 37.49 -54.28
CA THR A 487 -12.33 36.48 -53.85
C THR A 487 -12.16 35.19 -54.63
N ILE A 488 -12.12 35.30 -55.97
CA ILE A 488 -12.13 34.17 -56.91
C ILE A 488 -11.01 34.21 -57.96
N GLY A 489 -10.22 35.29 -58.04
CA GLY A 489 -9.10 35.37 -58.96
C GLY A 489 -8.02 34.33 -58.62
N SER A 490 -7.38 33.75 -59.62
CA SER A 490 -6.34 32.70 -59.47
C SER A 490 -5.02 33.07 -60.14
N GLY A 491 -3.91 32.46 -59.70
CA GLY A 491 -2.59 32.64 -60.31
C GLY A 491 -1.98 34.04 -60.14
N ASN A 492 -2.50 34.87 -59.22
CA ASN A 492 -1.99 36.22 -59.02
C ASN A 492 -0.76 36.24 -58.09
N THR A 493 0.28 36.99 -58.47
CA THR A 493 1.46 37.26 -57.64
C THR A 493 1.51 38.72 -57.22
N ALA A 494 1.44 38.99 -55.91
CA ALA A 494 1.42 40.32 -55.31
C ALA A 494 2.45 40.44 -54.18
N THR A 495 3.59 41.07 -54.45
CA THR A 495 4.68 41.25 -53.47
C THR A 495 4.85 42.73 -53.11
N GLY A 496 4.40 43.11 -51.92
CA GLY A 496 4.50 44.48 -51.39
C GLY A 496 3.29 44.89 -50.55
N TYR A 497 3.42 46.00 -49.80
CA TYR A 497 2.28 46.57 -49.07
C TYR A 497 1.19 47.02 -50.06
N LYS A 498 -0.01 46.46 -49.93
CA LYS A 498 -1.17 46.74 -50.82
C LYS A 498 -0.94 46.49 -52.32
N ALA A 499 -0.02 45.59 -52.69
CA ALA A 499 0.06 45.12 -54.07
C ALA A 499 -1.25 44.39 -54.45
N LEU A 500 -1.82 44.71 -55.63
CA LEU A 500 -3.12 44.20 -56.12
C LEU A 500 -4.27 44.27 -55.10
N ARG A 501 -4.31 45.31 -54.23
CA ARG A 501 -5.27 45.37 -53.11
C ARG A 501 -6.73 45.25 -53.53
N GLU A 502 -7.14 45.99 -54.56
CA GLU A 502 -8.53 46.05 -55.04
C GLU A 502 -8.82 45.06 -56.18
N ASN A 503 -7.91 44.14 -56.51
CA ASN A 503 -8.29 43.01 -57.37
C ASN A 503 -9.33 42.15 -56.63
N THR A 504 -10.40 41.77 -57.31
CA THR A 504 -11.48 40.92 -56.80
C THR A 504 -11.57 39.59 -57.54
N THR A 505 -11.57 39.62 -58.88
CA THR A 505 -11.85 38.46 -59.73
C THR A 505 -10.86 38.25 -60.87
N ALA A 506 -9.87 39.13 -61.08
CA ALA A 506 -8.90 38.95 -62.16
C ALA A 506 -7.83 37.93 -61.77
N GLY A 507 -7.37 37.14 -62.74
CA GLY A 507 -6.31 36.15 -62.58
C GLY A 507 -5.01 36.55 -63.28
N GLU A 508 -3.95 35.74 -63.07
CA GLU A 508 -2.67 35.79 -63.79
C GLU A 508 -1.87 37.11 -63.65
N ASN A 509 -2.25 38.01 -62.73
CA ASN A 509 -1.58 39.30 -62.56
C ASN A 509 -0.29 39.19 -61.74
N THR A 510 0.75 39.92 -62.16
CA THR A 510 1.97 40.10 -61.35
C THR A 510 2.16 41.57 -60.96
N ALA A 511 2.31 41.83 -59.65
CA ALA A 511 2.56 43.14 -59.07
C ALA A 511 3.64 43.08 -58.00
N ILE A 512 4.69 43.87 -58.16
CA ILE A 512 5.83 43.94 -57.23
C ILE A 512 6.07 45.40 -56.86
N GLY A 513 6.02 45.71 -55.56
CA GLY A 513 6.23 47.06 -55.01
C GLY A 513 5.10 47.56 -54.09
N TYR A 514 5.35 48.70 -53.44
CA TYR A 514 4.35 49.40 -52.63
C TYR A 514 3.19 49.87 -53.52
N GLY A 515 1.97 49.40 -53.25
CA GLY A 515 0.77 49.78 -54.00
C GLY A 515 0.80 49.39 -55.49
N ALA A 516 1.65 48.46 -55.90
CA ALA A 516 1.73 48.03 -57.30
C ALA A 516 0.38 47.45 -57.76
N LEU A 517 -0.15 47.97 -58.88
CA LEU A 517 -1.49 47.66 -59.40
C LEU A 517 -2.61 47.76 -58.33
N PHE A 518 -2.55 48.76 -57.44
CA PHE A 518 -3.52 48.97 -56.34
C PHE A 518 -4.97 48.79 -56.79
N THR A 519 -5.37 49.54 -57.83
CA THR A 519 -6.64 49.41 -58.54
C THR A 519 -6.41 48.81 -59.92
N GLN A 520 -7.15 47.77 -60.28
CA GLN A 520 -7.30 47.36 -61.67
C GLN A 520 -8.65 47.83 -62.20
N SER A 521 -8.64 48.57 -63.31
CA SER A 521 -9.87 48.87 -64.05
C SER A 521 -10.18 47.69 -64.95
N LEU A 522 -11.44 47.23 -64.95
CA LEU A 522 -11.90 46.12 -65.78
C LEU A 522 -11.81 46.48 -67.26
N VAL A 523 -10.73 46.09 -67.93
CA VAL A 523 -10.61 46.22 -69.40
C VAL A 523 -11.47 45.16 -70.05
N ILE A 524 -12.75 45.47 -70.26
CA ILE A 524 -13.60 44.70 -71.16
C ILE A 524 -13.11 44.94 -72.59
N THR A 525 -12.18 44.11 -73.06
CA THR A 525 -11.94 43.95 -74.50
C THR A 525 -13.15 43.27 -75.12
N ALA A 526 -14.19 44.06 -75.41
CA ALA A 526 -15.27 43.63 -76.27
C ALA A 526 -14.66 43.32 -77.66
N ILE A 527 -14.64 42.04 -78.03
CA ILE A 527 -14.16 41.60 -79.34
C ILE A 527 -15.16 42.13 -80.38
N PRO A 528 -14.75 42.96 -81.35
CA PRO A 528 -15.65 43.53 -82.34
C PRO A 528 -15.59 42.72 -83.65
N GLY A 529 -16.69 42.04 -83.99
CA GLY A 529 -16.84 41.27 -85.23
C GLY A 529 -17.12 39.79 -84.96
#